data_AF-A0A401IEP7-F1
#
_entry.id   AF-A0A401IEP7-F1
#
_cell.length_a   1.000
_cell.length_b   1.000
_cell.length_c   1.000
_cell.angle_alpha   90.00
_cell.angle_beta   90.00
_cell.angle_gamma   90.00
#
_symmetry.space_group_name_H-M   'P 1'
#
loop_
_entity.id
_entity.type
_entity.pdbx_description
1 polymer ?
#
loop_
_entity_poly.entity_id
_entity_poly.type
_entity_poly.pdbx_seq_one_letter_code
_entity_poly.pdbx_strand_id
1 'polypeptide(L)'
;MSKSSNTTQSLGTLSIGNVVSAGLRIYRDHFKLYYTQALISYFWLFVPVYGWAKFSAIQGLIARLAFHEVIERPETIHEARQQVQPRMWNFLVAGFLVFLIVFASVIIGAIIFGLFALILGLIFASAFQDNQIILGIVGFIFGIIAFFIFMFGYIWIFSRLSIVELPIAIESQSDASFAINRSWKLTKGSVLRLQLIFFVAFLVTLPLSLIINFASLLIPSDSPIYLIFNLVISILVGALVIPFWQTIKAVVYYDLRSRKEGLGLEIKDSLSDD
;
A
#
# COMPACT_ATOMS: atom_id res chain seq x y z
N MET A 1 48.67 -54.26 -22.93
CA MET A 1 49.42 -53.09 -22.42
C MET A 1 48.94 -51.84 -23.13
N SER A 2 48.42 -50.86 -22.39
CA SER A 2 48.41 -49.41 -22.68
C SER A 2 47.36 -48.76 -21.78
N LYS A 3 47.79 -48.23 -20.62
CA LYS A 3 46.97 -47.42 -19.71
C LYS A 3 47.07 -45.96 -20.16
N SER A 4 45.95 -45.32 -20.52
CA SER A 4 45.90 -43.86 -20.71
C SER A 4 45.81 -43.19 -19.34
N SER A 5 46.86 -42.47 -18.97
CA SER A 5 46.94 -41.64 -17.78
C SER A 5 46.11 -40.35 -17.95
N ASN A 6 44.97 -40.27 -17.23
CA ASN A 6 44.25 -39.02 -17.01
C ASN A 6 45.06 -38.12 -16.07
N THR A 7 45.70 -37.10 -16.61
CA THR A 7 46.39 -36.07 -15.83
C THR A 7 45.35 -35.11 -15.25
N THR A 8 44.86 -35.38 -14.04
CA THR A 8 44.15 -34.40 -13.22
C THR A 8 45.13 -33.30 -12.80
N GLN A 9 45.18 -32.22 -13.57
CA GLN A 9 45.96 -31.03 -13.29
C GLN A 9 45.42 -30.38 -12.00
N SER A 10 46.16 -30.48 -10.89
CA SER A 10 45.74 -29.86 -9.63
C SER A 10 45.78 -28.34 -9.76
N LEU A 11 44.65 -27.68 -9.54
CA LEU A 11 44.56 -26.22 -9.40
C LEU A 11 45.35 -25.82 -8.15
N GLY A 12 46.61 -25.39 -8.33
CA GLY A 12 47.37 -24.72 -7.27
C GLY A 12 46.64 -23.44 -6.82
N THR A 13 47.01 -22.91 -5.64
CA THR A 13 46.42 -21.67 -5.08
C THR A 13 46.40 -20.57 -6.14
N LEU A 14 45.20 -20.22 -6.60
CA LEU A 14 45.03 -19.27 -7.70
C LEU A 14 45.45 -17.87 -7.23
N SER A 15 46.50 -17.32 -7.85
CA SER A 15 46.81 -15.89 -7.75
C SER A 15 45.61 -15.06 -8.23
N ILE A 16 45.40 -13.89 -7.63
CA ILE A 16 44.27 -12.99 -7.90
C ILE A 16 44.09 -12.76 -9.42
N GLY A 17 45.18 -12.53 -10.15
CA GLY A 17 45.16 -12.34 -11.60
C GLY A 17 44.69 -13.58 -12.37
N ASN A 18 45.13 -14.77 -11.94
CA ASN A 18 44.76 -16.03 -12.58
C ASN A 18 43.27 -16.35 -12.36
N VAL A 19 42.71 -16.00 -11.20
CA VAL A 19 41.26 -16.16 -10.93
C VAL A 19 40.44 -15.32 -11.89
N VAL A 20 40.78 -14.02 -12.03
CA VAL A 20 40.00 -13.09 -12.86
C VAL A 20 40.13 -13.43 -14.34
N SER A 21 41.34 -13.73 -14.82
CA SER A 21 41.54 -14.13 -16.22
C SER A 21 40.85 -15.46 -16.56
N ALA A 22 40.89 -16.45 -15.65
CA ALA A 22 40.15 -17.70 -15.83
C ALA A 22 38.63 -17.46 -15.84
N GLY A 23 38.12 -16.63 -14.92
CA GLY A 23 36.71 -16.26 -14.86
C GLY A 23 36.24 -15.55 -16.13
N LEU A 24 36.99 -14.55 -16.61
CA LEU A 24 36.70 -13.84 -17.86
C LEU A 24 36.73 -14.77 -19.07
N ARG A 25 37.71 -15.68 -19.13
CA ARG A 25 37.80 -16.67 -20.21
C ARG A 25 36.54 -17.55 -20.22
N ILE A 26 36.17 -18.14 -19.08
CA ILE A 26 34.99 -19.01 -18.97
C ILE A 26 33.71 -18.25 -19.32
N TYR A 27 33.56 -17.02 -18.82
CA TYR A 27 32.41 -16.15 -19.11
C TYR A 27 32.31 -15.82 -20.59
N ARG A 28 33.42 -15.46 -21.24
CA ARG A 28 33.45 -15.16 -22.68
C ARG A 28 33.12 -16.39 -23.51
N ASP A 29 33.73 -17.52 -23.18
CA ASP A 29 33.59 -18.77 -23.94
C ASP A 29 32.14 -19.32 -23.87
N HIS A 30 31.39 -19.02 -22.80
CA HIS A 30 29.99 -19.43 -22.59
C HIS A 30 29.01 -18.24 -22.49
N PHE A 31 29.37 -17.07 -23.04
CA PHE A 31 28.66 -15.81 -22.80
C PHE A 31 27.16 -15.92 -23.05
N LYS A 32 26.76 -16.46 -24.21
CA LYS A 32 25.35 -16.56 -24.59
C LYS A 32 24.54 -17.42 -23.61
N LEU A 33 25.08 -18.55 -23.17
CA LEU A 33 24.41 -19.45 -22.25
C LEU A 33 24.21 -18.78 -20.88
N TYR A 34 25.27 -18.24 -20.29
CA TYR A 34 25.20 -17.60 -18.98
C TYR A 34 24.36 -16.33 -19.00
N TYR A 35 24.50 -15.52 -20.04
CA TYR A 35 23.69 -14.31 -20.21
C TYR A 35 22.20 -14.64 -20.33
N THR A 36 21.82 -15.65 -21.13
CA THR A 36 20.41 -16.05 -21.26
C THR A 36 19.85 -16.57 -19.93
N GLN A 37 20.59 -17.40 -19.19
CA GLN A 37 20.15 -17.90 -17.88
C GLN A 37 20.00 -16.76 -16.86
N ALA A 38 20.98 -15.85 -16.81
CA ALA A 38 20.90 -14.68 -15.96
C ALA A 38 19.69 -13.80 -16.32
N LEU A 39 19.47 -13.55 -17.61
CA LEU A 39 18.35 -12.76 -18.09
C LEU A 39 16.99 -13.38 -17.74
N ILE A 40 16.83 -14.71 -17.88
CA ILE A 40 15.64 -15.44 -17.41
C ILE A 40 15.45 -15.27 -15.91
N SER A 41 16.53 -15.32 -15.12
CA SER A 41 16.44 -15.14 -13.67
C SER A 41 15.93 -13.75 -13.27
N TYR A 42 16.32 -12.70 -14.01
CA TYR A 42 15.82 -11.34 -13.75
C TYR A 42 14.31 -11.20 -14.02
N PHE A 43 13.72 -11.99 -14.92
CA PHE A 43 12.27 -11.97 -15.13
C PHE A 43 11.48 -12.45 -13.91
N TRP A 44 12.04 -13.34 -13.09
CA TRP A 44 11.38 -13.80 -11.86
C TRP A 44 11.21 -12.67 -10.82
N LEU A 45 12.01 -11.61 -10.88
CA LEU A 45 11.85 -10.43 -10.02
C LEU A 45 10.56 -9.64 -10.30
N PHE A 46 9.92 -9.83 -11.46
CA PHE A 46 8.66 -9.18 -11.80
C PHE A 46 7.42 -9.96 -11.33
N VAL A 47 7.58 -11.21 -10.88
CA VAL A 47 6.45 -12.02 -10.37
C VAL A 47 5.74 -11.34 -9.19
N PRO A 48 6.45 -10.77 -8.18
CA PRO A 48 5.82 -9.98 -7.13
C PRO A 48 5.05 -8.76 -7.65
N VAL A 49 5.56 -8.09 -8.69
CA VAL A 49 4.90 -6.91 -9.29
C VAL A 49 3.55 -7.29 -9.90
N TYR A 50 3.50 -8.40 -10.63
CA TYR A 50 2.23 -8.96 -11.11
C TYR A 50 1.30 -9.34 -9.94
N GLY A 51 1.86 -9.95 -8.89
CA GLY A 51 1.13 -10.30 -7.66
C GLY A 51 0.46 -9.08 -7.01
N TRP A 52 1.17 -7.96 -6.90
CA TRP A 52 0.62 -6.71 -6.37
C TRP A 52 -0.47 -6.13 -7.27
N ALA A 53 -0.29 -6.12 -8.60
CA ALA A 53 -1.33 -5.67 -9.52
C ALA A 53 -2.61 -6.51 -9.36
N LYS A 54 -2.46 -7.83 -9.29
CA LYS A 54 -3.57 -8.76 -9.12
C LYS A 54 -4.25 -8.61 -7.76
N PHE A 55 -3.48 -8.41 -6.70
CA PHE A 55 -4.00 -8.14 -5.36
C PHE A 55 -4.86 -6.88 -5.35
N SER A 56 -4.33 -5.76 -5.86
CA SER A 56 -5.07 -4.49 -5.92
C SER A 56 -6.31 -4.55 -6.80
N ALA A 57 -6.25 -5.29 -7.91
CA ALA A 57 -7.42 -5.52 -8.77
C ALA A 57 -8.52 -6.32 -8.04
N ILE A 58 -8.16 -7.34 -7.25
CA ILE A 58 -9.12 -8.12 -6.46
C ILE A 58 -9.77 -7.26 -5.38
N GLN A 59 -9.02 -6.36 -4.74
CA GLN A 59 -9.55 -5.39 -3.79
C GLN A 59 -10.64 -4.50 -4.44
N GLY A 60 -10.33 -3.93 -5.60
CA GLY A 60 -11.28 -3.14 -6.39
C GLY A 60 -12.48 -3.95 -6.87
N LEU A 61 -12.29 -5.23 -7.20
CA LEU A 61 -13.36 -6.15 -7.55
C LEU A 61 -14.35 -6.36 -6.39
N ILE A 62 -13.86 -6.56 -5.16
CA ILE A 62 -14.71 -6.69 -3.98
C ILE A 62 -15.52 -5.40 -3.76
N ALA A 63 -14.88 -4.24 -3.90
CA ALA A 63 -15.57 -2.95 -3.80
C ALA A 63 -16.64 -2.76 -4.88
N ARG A 64 -16.37 -3.21 -6.12
CA ARG A 64 -17.34 -3.18 -7.22
C ARG A 64 -18.55 -4.06 -6.94
N LEU A 65 -18.35 -5.29 -6.47
CA LEU A 65 -19.44 -6.19 -6.09
C LEU A 65 -20.29 -5.56 -4.99
N ALA A 66 -19.66 -5.04 -3.94
CA ALA A 66 -20.36 -4.35 -2.86
C ALA A 66 -21.12 -3.10 -3.35
N PHE A 67 -20.57 -2.36 -4.32
CA PHE A 67 -21.26 -1.21 -4.90
C PHE A 67 -22.50 -1.64 -5.70
N HIS A 68 -22.39 -2.71 -6.48
CA HIS A 68 -23.49 -3.28 -7.28
C HIS A 68 -24.61 -3.84 -6.39
N GLU A 69 -24.25 -4.37 -5.22
CA GLU A 69 -25.21 -4.74 -4.18
C GLU A 69 -25.96 -3.52 -3.64
N VAL A 70 -25.27 -2.40 -3.38
CA VAL A 70 -25.88 -1.17 -2.85
C VAL A 70 -26.86 -0.51 -3.83
N ILE A 71 -26.63 -0.64 -5.14
CA ILE A 71 -27.54 -0.12 -6.18
C ILE A 71 -28.63 -1.13 -6.56
N GLU A 72 -28.78 -2.23 -5.81
CA GLU A 72 -29.76 -3.30 -6.05
C GLU A 72 -29.66 -3.97 -7.44
N ARG A 73 -28.46 -3.94 -8.05
CA ARG A 73 -28.15 -4.61 -9.32
C ARG A 73 -26.94 -5.52 -9.13
N PRO A 74 -27.10 -6.65 -8.41
CA PRO A 74 -25.99 -7.52 -8.05
C PRO A 74 -25.31 -8.08 -9.31
N GLU A 75 -23.99 -7.98 -9.34
CA GLU A 75 -23.16 -8.48 -10.43
C GLU A 75 -22.51 -9.81 -10.03
N THR A 76 -22.37 -10.74 -10.96
CA THR A 76 -21.68 -12.00 -10.66
C THR A 76 -20.17 -11.79 -10.54
N ILE A 77 -19.50 -12.66 -9.77
CA ILE A 77 -18.03 -12.63 -9.62
C ILE A 77 -17.34 -12.74 -10.99
N HIS A 78 -17.93 -13.50 -11.93
CA HIS A 78 -17.37 -13.69 -13.26
C HIS A 78 -17.43 -12.41 -14.09
N GLU A 79 -18.58 -11.75 -14.13
CA GLU A 79 -18.76 -10.47 -14.83
C GLU A 79 -17.85 -9.38 -14.25
N ALA A 80 -17.84 -9.24 -12.91
CA ALA A 80 -16.96 -8.29 -12.23
C ALA A 80 -15.48 -8.54 -12.56
N ARG A 81 -15.07 -9.81 -12.65
CA ARG A 81 -13.70 -10.19 -13.03
C ARG A 81 -13.38 -9.82 -14.47
N GLN A 82 -14.29 -10.04 -15.42
CA GLN A 82 -14.11 -9.66 -16.82
C GLN A 82 -13.92 -8.15 -16.98
N GLN A 83 -14.57 -7.33 -16.16
CA GLN A 83 -14.44 -5.87 -16.22
C GLN A 83 -13.18 -5.36 -15.52
N VAL A 84 -12.81 -5.94 -14.38
CA VAL A 84 -11.72 -5.44 -13.53
C VAL A 84 -10.33 -5.96 -13.93
N GLN A 85 -10.21 -7.23 -14.36
CA GLN A 85 -8.89 -7.81 -14.66
C GLN A 85 -8.11 -7.14 -15.79
N PRO A 86 -8.73 -6.74 -16.92
CA PRO A 86 -8.01 -6.03 -17.98
C PRO A 86 -7.37 -4.72 -17.49
N ARG A 87 -7.92 -4.14 -16.41
CA ARG A 87 -7.50 -2.86 -15.83
C ARG A 87 -6.54 -3.02 -14.65
N MET A 88 -6.05 -4.24 -14.36
CA MET A 88 -5.22 -4.52 -13.16
C MET A 88 -3.98 -3.62 -13.04
N TRP A 89 -3.38 -3.24 -14.17
CA TRP A 89 -2.20 -2.37 -14.19
C TRP A 89 -2.54 -0.95 -13.76
N ASN A 90 -3.75 -0.46 -14.07
CA ASN A 90 -4.20 0.85 -13.62
C ASN A 90 -4.42 0.89 -12.11
N PHE A 91 -4.84 -0.23 -11.49
CA PHE A 91 -4.86 -0.34 -10.02
C PHE A 91 -3.46 -0.29 -9.43
N LEU A 92 -2.47 -0.96 -10.04
CA LEU A 92 -1.08 -0.90 -9.58
C LEU A 92 -0.52 0.52 -9.69
N VAL A 93 -0.70 1.17 -10.85
CA VAL A 93 -0.25 2.54 -11.08
C VAL A 93 -0.95 3.51 -10.13
N ALA A 94 -2.26 3.40 -9.94
CA ALA A 94 -3.00 4.24 -8.99
C ALA A 94 -2.53 4.02 -7.54
N GLY A 95 -2.33 2.77 -7.12
CA GLY A 95 -1.78 2.45 -5.81
C GLY A 95 -0.38 3.04 -5.61
N PHE A 96 0.48 2.93 -6.62
CA PHE A 96 1.83 3.50 -6.59
C PHE A 96 1.82 5.04 -6.57
N LEU A 97 0.95 5.68 -7.36
CA LEU A 97 0.78 7.14 -7.35
C LEU A 97 0.23 7.64 -6.02
N VAL A 98 -0.77 6.97 -5.45
CA VAL A 98 -1.30 7.28 -4.11
C VAL A 98 -0.20 7.12 -3.06
N PHE A 99 0.57 6.03 -3.12
CA PHE A 99 1.73 5.83 -2.25
C PHE A 99 2.72 7.00 -2.38
N LEU A 100 3.09 7.40 -3.59
CA LEU A 100 4.01 8.51 -3.83
C LEU A 100 3.46 9.84 -3.30
N ILE A 101 2.17 10.13 -3.52
CA ILE A 101 1.51 11.35 -3.03
C ILE A 101 1.52 11.38 -1.50
N VAL A 102 1.13 10.29 -0.84
CA VAL A 102 1.10 10.23 0.64
C VAL A 102 2.52 10.29 1.20
N PHE A 103 3.47 9.57 0.60
CA PHE A 103 4.87 9.57 1.02
C PHE A 103 5.51 10.95 0.87
N ALA A 104 5.34 11.60 -0.27
CA ALA A 104 5.81 12.96 -0.49
C ALA A 104 5.16 13.95 0.49
N SER A 105 3.86 13.80 0.75
CA SER A 105 3.14 14.64 1.71
C SER A 105 3.66 14.47 3.14
N VAL A 106 3.99 13.24 3.55
CA VAL A 106 4.61 12.94 4.85
C VAL A 106 6.00 13.57 4.95
N ILE A 107 6.84 13.45 3.93
CA ILE A 107 8.17 14.07 3.91
C ILE A 107 8.08 15.59 3.98
N ILE A 108 7.26 16.20 3.12
CA ILE A 108 7.08 17.65 3.09
C ILE A 108 6.52 18.14 4.43
N GLY A 109 5.51 17.45 4.97
CA GLY A 109 4.95 17.74 6.28
C GLY A 109 6.00 17.63 7.38
N ALA A 110 6.82 16.58 7.39
CA ALA A 110 7.88 16.38 8.37
C ALA A 110 8.99 17.44 8.27
N ILE A 111 9.36 17.87 7.06
CA ILE A 111 10.35 18.94 6.87
C ILE A 111 9.80 20.27 7.38
N ILE A 112 8.60 20.66 6.95
CA ILE A 112 7.96 21.92 7.38
C ILE A 112 7.79 21.93 8.89
N PHE A 113 7.27 20.82 9.44
CA PHE A 113 7.04 20.70 10.86
C PHE A 113 8.35 20.66 11.66
N GLY A 114 9.37 19.96 11.18
CA GLY A 114 10.69 19.89 11.80
C GLY A 114 11.40 21.25 11.83
N LEU A 115 11.33 22.01 10.73
CA LEU A 115 11.88 23.37 10.68
C LEU A 115 11.14 24.31 11.65
N PHE A 116 9.80 24.22 11.69
CA PHE A 116 9.00 25.01 12.61
C PHE A 116 9.30 24.67 14.08
N ALA A 117 9.40 23.38 14.41
CA ALA A 117 9.76 22.90 15.74
C ALA A 117 11.19 23.33 16.13
N LEU A 118 12.13 23.36 15.20
CA LEU A 118 13.49 23.82 15.43
C LEU A 118 13.52 25.32 15.78
N ILE A 119 12.84 26.16 15.00
CA ILE A 119 12.78 27.61 15.24
C ILE A 119 12.16 27.90 16.61
N LEU A 120 11.02 27.28 16.91
CA LEU A 120 10.36 27.44 18.20
C LEU A 120 11.20 26.90 19.35
N GLY A 121 11.87 25.76 19.15
CA GLY A 121 12.80 25.18 20.12
C GLY A 121 13.92 26.16 20.48
N LEU A 122 14.51 26.83 19.49
CA LEU A 122 15.55 27.85 19.72
C LEU A 122 15.01 29.08 20.46
N ILE A 123 13.80 29.55 20.14
CA ILE A 123 13.15 30.68 20.82
C ILE A 123 12.84 30.34 22.28
N PHE A 124 12.27 29.17 22.53
CA PHE A 124 11.97 28.75 23.90
C PHE A 124 13.24 28.45 24.70
N ALA A 125 14.26 27.87 24.07
CA ALA A 125 15.55 27.65 24.72
C ALA A 125 16.24 28.95 25.12
N SER A 126 16.11 30.03 24.33
CA SER A 126 16.65 31.35 24.70
C SER A 126 15.78 32.09 25.71
N ALA A 127 14.46 31.90 25.70
CA ALA A 127 13.55 32.54 26.64
C ALA A 127 13.53 31.91 28.05
N PHE A 128 13.81 30.60 28.16
CA PHE A 128 13.71 29.85 29.41
C PHE A 128 15.05 29.22 29.84
N GLN A 129 16.18 29.89 29.56
CA GLN A 129 17.53 29.39 29.86
C GLN A 129 17.73 28.94 31.31
N ASP A 130 17.15 29.68 32.26
CA ASP A 130 17.33 29.43 33.70
C ASP A 130 16.43 28.31 34.26
N ASN A 131 15.44 27.84 33.50
CA ASN A 131 14.48 26.86 34.01
C ASN A 131 14.21 25.72 33.01
N GLN A 132 15.09 24.71 33.06
CA GLN A 132 15.02 23.50 32.22
C GLN A 132 13.72 22.71 32.40
N ILE A 133 13.09 22.77 33.58
CA ILE A 133 11.82 22.09 33.84
C ILE A 133 10.70 22.75 33.02
N ILE A 134 10.63 24.09 33.00
CA ILE A 134 9.64 24.82 32.20
C ILE A 134 9.86 24.55 30.71
N LEU A 135 11.12 24.58 30.24
CA LEU A 135 11.45 24.28 28.85
C LEU A 135 11.00 22.88 28.43
N GLY A 136 11.22 21.87 29.28
CA GLY A 136 10.78 20.49 29.04
C GLY A 136 9.26 20.36 28.97
N ILE A 137 8.52 21.00 29.88
CA ILE A 137 7.05 20.99 29.90
C ILE A 137 6.48 21.67 28.65
N VAL A 138 7.00 22.86 28.30
CA VAL A 138 6.56 23.61 27.11
C VAL A 138 6.85 22.82 25.83
N GLY A 139 8.06 22.24 25.72
CA GLY A 139 8.44 21.40 24.60
C GLY A 139 7.55 20.15 24.46
N PHE A 140 7.19 19.51 25.57
CA PHE A 140 6.30 18.34 25.58
C PHE A 140 4.88 18.70 25.12
N ILE A 141 4.27 19.75 25.68
CA ILE A 141 2.93 20.20 25.28
C ILE A 141 2.92 20.56 23.80
N PHE A 142 3.93 21.29 23.33
CA PHE A 142 4.06 21.66 21.94
C PHE A 142 4.23 20.43 21.04
N GLY A 143 5.03 19.45 21.46
CA GLY A 143 5.20 18.16 20.79
C GLY A 143 3.92 17.33 20.67
N ILE A 144 3.01 17.42 21.65
CA ILE A 144 1.68 16.81 21.56
C ILE A 144 0.83 17.53 20.51
N ILE A 145 0.75 18.87 20.56
CA ILE A 145 -0.05 19.67 19.63
C ILE A 145 0.42 19.44 18.18
N ALA A 146 1.73 19.50 17.99
CA ALA A 146 2.45 19.15 16.78
C ALA A 146 2.01 17.81 16.18
N PHE A 147 2.06 16.76 17.01
CA PHE A 147 1.70 15.40 16.61
C PHE A 147 0.26 15.33 16.12
N PHE A 148 -0.69 15.95 16.84
CA PHE A 148 -2.09 15.97 16.42
C PHE A 148 -2.33 16.74 15.12
N ILE A 149 -1.65 17.87 14.92
CA ILE A 149 -1.72 18.63 13.66
C ILE A 149 -1.20 17.79 12.49
N PHE A 150 -0.04 17.16 12.66
CA PHE A 150 0.55 16.29 11.66
C PHE A 150 -0.36 15.09 11.34
N MET A 151 -0.88 14.42 12.37
CA MET A 151 -1.80 13.30 12.22
C MET A 151 -3.09 13.73 11.51
N PHE A 152 -3.66 14.89 11.87
CA PHE A 152 -4.85 15.42 11.23
C PHE A 152 -4.60 15.69 9.73
N GLY A 153 -3.48 16.31 9.38
CA GLY A 153 -3.07 16.53 8.00
C GLY A 153 -2.91 15.21 7.22
N TYR A 154 -2.26 14.22 7.82
CA TYR A 154 -2.09 12.89 7.25
C TYR A 154 -3.44 12.22 6.95
N ILE A 155 -4.33 12.18 7.94
CA ILE A 155 -5.66 11.56 7.81
C ILE A 155 -6.53 12.34 6.81
N TRP A 156 -6.39 13.66 6.73
CA TRP A 156 -7.10 14.50 5.75
C TRP A 156 -6.74 14.11 4.32
N ILE A 157 -5.45 13.92 4.01
CA ILE A 157 -5.00 13.47 2.68
C ILE A 157 -5.48 12.06 2.41
N PHE A 158 -5.30 11.16 3.37
CA PHE A 158 -5.73 9.76 3.24
C PHE A 158 -7.23 9.64 2.93
N SER A 159 -8.07 10.42 3.63
CA SER A 159 -9.52 10.41 3.41
C SER A 159 -9.88 10.78 1.97
N ARG A 160 -9.15 11.71 1.36
CA ARG A 160 -9.40 12.16 -0.03
C ARG A 160 -8.97 11.15 -1.10
N LEU A 161 -8.04 10.25 -0.78
CA LEU A 161 -7.51 9.23 -1.69
C LEU A 161 -8.06 7.83 -1.40
N SER A 162 -8.89 7.69 -0.37
CA SER A 162 -9.43 6.40 0.10
C SER A 162 -10.32 5.66 -0.90
N ILE A 163 -10.98 6.38 -1.82
CA ILE A 163 -11.95 5.83 -2.78
C ILE A 163 -11.40 5.68 -4.20
N VAL A 164 -10.09 5.86 -4.42
CA VAL A 164 -9.45 5.82 -5.77
C VAL A 164 -9.68 4.50 -6.50
N GLU A 165 -9.80 3.38 -5.77
CA GLU A 165 -10.02 2.06 -6.35
C GLU A 165 -11.38 1.95 -7.07
N LEU A 166 -12.40 2.69 -6.62
CA LEU A 166 -13.77 2.52 -7.10
C LEU A 166 -14.04 3.12 -8.48
N PRO A 167 -13.58 4.35 -8.81
CA PRO A 167 -13.66 4.86 -10.17
C PRO A 167 -13.04 3.91 -11.20
N ILE A 168 -11.89 3.31 -10.90
CA ILE A 168 -11.21 2.37 -11.82
C ILE A 168 -12.05 1.11 -12.03
N ALA A 169 -12.67 0.61 -10.96
CA ALA A 169 -13.46 -0.61 -10.97
C ALA A 169 -14.83 -0.42 -11.63
N ILE A 170 -15.47 0.74 -11.45
CA ILE A 170 -16.89 0.97 -11.79
C ILE A 170 -17.06 1.83 -13.04
N GLU A 171 -16.30 2.92 -13.16
CA GLU A 171 -16.51 3.90 -14.22
C GLU A 171 -15.89 3.42 -15.56
N SER A 172 -16.39 3.93 -16.68
CA SER A 172 -15.89 3.56 -18.01
C SER A 172 -14.44 4.00 -18.21
N GLN A 173 -14.06 5.17 -17.69
CA GLN A 173 -12.69 5.66 -17.69
C GLN A 173 -11.88 5.03 -16.55
N SER A 174 -10.77 4.37 -16.91
CA SER A 174 -9.99 3.55 -15.98
C SER A 174 -8.60 4.10 -15.67
N ASP A 175 -8.27 5.31 -16.11
CA ASP A 175 -6.94 5.88 -15.92
C ASP A 175 -6.67 6.20 -14.44
N ALA A 176 -5.46 5.85 -13.97
CA ALA A 176 -5.06 6.08 -12.59
C ALA A 176 -5.14 7.55 -12.16
N SER A 177 -4.67 8.47 -13.02
CA SER A 177 -4.72 9.91 -12.77
C SER A 177 -6.16 10.44 -12.72
N PHE A 178 -7.03 9.92 -13.59
CA PHE A 178 -8.45 10.26 -13.57
C PHE A 178 -9.09 9.81 -12.25
N ALA A 179 -8.84 8.58 -11.82
CA ALA A 179 -9.38 8.04 -10.58
C ALA A 179 -8.96 8.84 -9.33
N ILE A 180 -7.71 9.31 -9.29
CA ILE A 180 -7.21 10.18 -8.21
C ILE A 180 -7.95 11.52 -8.20
N ASN A 181 -8.08 12.18 -9.36
CA ASN A 181 -8.80 13.45 -9.45
C ASN A 181 -10.29 13.29 -9.12
N ARG A 182 -10.89 12.20 -9.61
CA ARG A 182 -12.28 11.81 -9.34
C ARG A 182 -12.51 11.63 -7.84
N SER A 183 -11.65 10.86 -7.16
CA SER A 183 -11.64 10.70 -5.70
C SER A 183 -11.55 12.04 -4.98
N TRP A 184 -10.63 12.92 -5.41
CA TRP A 184 -10.45 14.24 -4.81
C TRP A 184 -11.69 15.14 -4.94
N LYS A 185 -12.33 15.14 -6.11
CA LYS A 185 -13.56 15.90 -6.38
C LYS A 185 -14.75 15.36 -5.58
N LEU A 186 -14.92 14.03 -5.53
CA LEU A 186 -16.02 13.39 -4.81
C LEU A 186 -15.90 13.51 -3.29
N THR A 187 -14.69 13.56 -2.74
CA THR A 187 -14.49 13.73 -1.28
C THR A 187 -14.50 15.20 -0.80
N LYS A 188 -14.41 16.18 -1.72
CA LYS A 188 -14.39 17.62 -1.38
C LYS A 188 -15.62 18.05 -0.56
N GLY A 189 -15.41 18.61 0.63
CA GLY A 189 -16.50 19.09 1.51
C GLY A 189 -17.10 18.03 2.44
N SER A 190 -16.66 16.77 2.36
CA SER A 190 -17.17 15.68 3.22
C SER A 190 -16.07 15.01 4.04
N VAL A 191 -14.89 15.62 4.14
CA VAL A 191 -13.70 15.00 4.78
C VAL A 191 -13.95 14.60 6.23
N LEU A 192 -14.53 15.47 7.06
CA LEU A 192 -14.81 15.13 8.47
C LEU A 192 -15.76 13.94 8.62
N ARG A 193 -16.78 13.85 7.75
CA ARG A 193 -17.70 12.71 7.74
C ARG A 193 -16.99 11.42 7.33
N LEU A 194 -16.13 11.48 6.32
CA LEU A 194 -15.30 10.34 5.90
C LEU A 194 -14.35 9.89 7.01
N GLN A 195 -13.71 10.85 7.69
CA GLN A 195 -12.85 10.57 8.84
C GLN A 195 -13.61 9.88 9.96
N LEU A 196 -14.82 10.34 10.29
CA LEU A 196 -15.65 9.70 11.32
C LEU A 196 -16.08 8.29 10.90
N ILE A 197 -16.49 8.08 9.65
CA ILE A 197 -16.84 6.75 9.13
C ILE A 197 -15.64 5.81 9.21
N PHE A 198 -14.48 6.22 8.73
CA PHE A 198 -13.27 5.39 8.79
C PHE A 198 -12.75 5.20 10.21
N PHE A 199 -12.94 6.17 11.10
CA PHE A 199 -12.61 6.03 12.51
C PHE A 199 -13.50 4.98 13.18
N VAL A 200 -14.82 5.03 12.96
CA VAL A 200 -15.74 4.00 13.45
C VAL A 200 -15.40 2.63 12.87
N ALA A 201 -15.12 2.55 11.57
CA ALA A 201 -14.68 1.32 10.92
C ALA A 201 -13.38 0.77 11.54
N PHE A 202 -12.43 1.65 11.82
CA PHE A 202 -11.18 1.30 12.48
C PHE A 202 -11.43 0.72 13.88
N LEU A 203 -12.29 1.35 14.68
CA LEU A 203 -12.67 0.84 16.01
C LEU A 203 -13.27 -0.57 15.94
N VAL A 204 -14.09 -0.86 14.92
CA VAL A 204 -14.65 -2.21 14.71
C VAL A 204 -13.56 -3.24 14.39
N THR A 205 -12.48 -2.83 13.72
CA THR A 205 -11.34 -3.72 13.40
C THR A 205 -10.28 -3.84 14.51
N LEU A 206 -10.36 -3.02 15.57
CA LEU A 206 -9.40 -3.05 16.67
C LEU A 206 -9.36 -4.41 17.40
N PRO A 207 -10.49 -5.04 17.79
CA PRO A 207 -10.45 -6.33 18.49
C PRO A 207 -9.73 -7.41 17.67
N LEU A 208 -9.94 -7.43 16.34
CA LEU A 208 -9.27 -8.34 15.42
C LEU A 208 -7.75 -8.12 15.39
N SER A 209 -7.32 -6.87 15.44
CA SER A 209 -5.90 -6.52 15.47
C SER A 209 -5.25 -6.91 16.81
N LEU A 210 -5.98 -6.80 17.92
CA LEU A 210 -5.52 -7.26 19.22
C LEU A 210 -5.32 -8.79 19.24
N ILE A 211 -6.21 -9.56 18.60
CA ILE A 211 -6.06 -11.02 18.49
C ILE A 211 -4.71 -11.39 17.83
N ILE A 212 -4.29 -10.68 16.78
CA ILE A 212 -2.98 -10.91 16.16
C ILE A 212 -1.87 -10.68 17.20
N ASN A 213 -1.88 -9.53 17.86
CA ASN A 213 -0.85 -9.17 18.82
C ASN A 213 -0.78 -10.18 19.98
N PHE A 214 -1.91 -10.61 20.53
CA PHE A 214 -1.96 -11.63 21.58
C PHE A 214 -1.51 -13.00 21.08
N ALA A 215 -1.91 -13.41 19.87
CA ALA A 215 -1.46 -14.66 19.28
C ALA A 215 0.06 -14.67 19.09
N SER A 216 0.65 -13.55 18.67
CA SER A 216 2.09 -13.41 18.50
C SER A 216 2.87 -13.51 19.82
N LEU A 217 2.25 -13.19 20.97
CA LEU A 217 2.87 -13.37 22.29
C LEU A 217 3.00 -14.86 22.70
N LEU A 218 2.23 -15.76 22.08
CA LEU A 218 2.29 -17.20 22.37
C LEU A 218 3.57 -17.84 21.84
N ILE A 219 4.28 -17.18 20.93
CA ILE A 219 5.52 -17.67 20.33
C ILE A 219 6.66 -16.73 20.69
N PRO A 220 7.77 -17.24 21.28
CA PRO A 220 8.95 -16.42 21.53
C PRO A 220 9.45 -15.74 20.25
N SER A 221 9.77 -14.45 20.32
CA SER A 221 10.25 -13.66 19.17
C SER A 221 11.52 -14.23 18.53
N ASP A 222 12.34 -14.90 19.34
CA ASP A 222 13.62 -15.46 18.92
C ASP A 222 13.46 -16.85 18.26
N SER A 223 12.25 -17.39 18.27
CA SER A 223 11.95 -18.68 17.65
C SER A 223 12.05 -18.58 16.13
N PRO A 224 12.68 -19.55 15.44
CA PRO A 224 12.72 -19.60 13.98
C PRO A 224 11.32 -19.62 13.33
N ILE A 225 10.30 -20.09 14.04
CA ILE A 225 8.92 -20.16 13.52
C ILE A 225 8.13 -18.87 13.70
N TYR A 226 8.62 -17.91 14.50
CA TYR A 226 7.91 -16.69 14.85
C TYR A 226 7.51 -15.87 13.61
N LEU A 227 8.43 -15.71 12.67
CA LEU A 227 8.17 -14.95 11.43
C LEU A 227 7.11 -15.63 10.56
N ILE A 228 7.19 -16.95 10.41
CA ILE A 228 6.24 -17.73 9.61
C ILE A 228 4.85 -17.67 10.24
N PHE A 229 4.77 -17.85 11.56
CA PHE A 229 3.50 -17.75 12.29
C PHE A 229 2.87 -16.37 12.15
N ASN A 230 3.65 -15.30 12.38
CA ASN A 230 3.16 -13.92 12.21
C ASN A 230 2.67 -13.66 10.79
N LEU A 231 3.40 -14.14 9.78
CA LEU A 231 2.99 -14.02 8.38
C LEU A 231 1.65 -14.71 8.12
N VAL A 232 1.49 -15.97 8.56
CA VAL A 232 0.26 -16.75 8.36
C VAL A 232 -0.93 -16.09 9.06
N ILE A 233 -0.78 -15.72 10.34
CA ILE A 233 -1.84 -15.04 11.10
C ILE A 233 -2.21 -13.70 10.47
N SER A 234 -1.22 -12.92 10.02
CA SER A 234 -1.46 -11.64 9.34
C SER A 234 -2.26 -11.81 8.04
N ILE A 235 -1.96 -12.86 7.26
CA ILE A 235 -2.72 -13.18 6.04
C ILE A 235 -4.17 -13.56 6.37
N LEU A 236 -4.38 -14.42 7.37
CA LEU A 236 -5.72 -14.87 7.76
C LEU A 236 -6.60 -13.72 8.25
N VAL A 237 -6.08 -12.89 9.16
CA VAL A 237 -6.83 -11.73 9.67
C VAL A 237 -6.99 -10.67 8.59
N GLY A 238 -5.97 -10.44 7.76
CA GLY A 238 -6.07 -9.55 6.62
C GLY A 238 -7.19 -9.97 5.66
N ALA A 239 -7.28 -11.26 5.32
CA ALA A 239 -8.33 -11.81 4.47
C ALA A 239 -9.73 -11.62 5.05
N LEU A 240 -9.87 -11.59 6.38
CA LEU A 240 -11.13 -11.32 7.07
C LEU A 240 -11.48 -9.82 7.10
N VAL A 241 -10.49 -8.95 7.27
CA VAL A 241 -10.68 -7.50 7.44
C VAL A 241 -10.85 -6.77 6.10
N ILE A 242 -10.21 -7.27 5.03
CA ILE A 242 -10.25 -6.67 3.70
C ILE A 242 -11.67 -6.45 3.17
N PRO A 243 -12.58 -7.45 3.14
CA PRO A 243 -13.91 -7.28 2.58
C PRO A 243 -14.71 -6.20 3.31
N PHE A 244 -14.57 -6.11 4.64
CA PHE A 244 -15.22 -5.08 5.45
C PHE A 244 -14.85 -3.67 5.00
N TRP A 245 -13.55 -3.39 4.80
CA TRP A 245 -13.11 -2.08 4.31
C TRP A 245 -13.60 -1.77 2.90
N GLN A 246 -13.60 -2.77 2.01
CA GLN A 246 -14.03 -2.57 0.63
C GLN A 246 -15.54 -2.28 0.53
N THR A 247 -16.36 -2.95 1.35
CA THR A 247 -17.79 -2.65 1.44
C THR A 247 -18.05 -1.24 1.96
N ILE A 248 -17.32 -0.78 2.98
CA ILE A 248 -17.45 0.60 3.48
C ILE A 248 -17.08 1.61 2.40
N LYS A 249 -15.98 1.40 1.67
CA LYS A 249 -15.59 2.28 0.55
C LYS A 249 -16.69 2.32 -0.53
N ALA A 250 -17.33 1.19 -0.82
CA ALA A 250 -18.45 1.10 -1.77
C ALA A 250 -19.66 1.93 -1.35
N VAL A 251 -20.12 1.77 -0.11
CA VAL A 251 -21.24 2.54 0.44
C VAL A 251 -20.91 4.03 0.45
N VAL A 252 -19.69 4.40 0.86
CA VAL A 252 -19.22 5.79 0.86
C VAL A 252 -19.23 6.38 -0.55
N TYR A 253 -18.73 5.63 -1.54
CA TYR A 253 -18.68 6.10 -2.92
C TYR A 253 -20.07 6.28 -3.51
N TYR A 254 -21.00 5.36 -3.22
CA TYR A 254 -22.42 5.51 -3.55
C TYR A 254 -23.03 6.77 -2.91
N ASP A 255 -22.87 6.96 -1.59
CA ASP A 255 -23.41 8.14 -0.88
C ASP A 255 -22.84 9.46 -1.44
N LEU A 256 -21.54 9.51 -1.74
CA LEU A 256 -20.91 10.70 -2.33
C LEU A 256 -21.45 11.01 -3.74
N ARG A 257 -21.63 9.99 -4.59
CA ARG A 257 -22.21 10.18 -5.93
C ARG A 257 -23.69 10.55 -5.85
N SER A 258 -24.46 9.90 -4.98
CA SER A 258 -25.87 10.24 -4.78
C SER A 258 -26.03 11.71 -4.36
N ARG A 259 -25.16 12.21 -3.48
CA ARG A 259 -25.23 13.61 -3.00
C ARG A 259 -24.76 14.65 -4.00
N LYS A 260 -23.74 14.32 -4.80
CA LYS A 260 -23.08 15.30 -5.69
C LYS A 260 -23.57 15.24 -7.13
N GLU A 261 -24.04 14.08 -7.56
CA GLU A 261 -24.35 13.79 -8.95
C GLU A 261 -25.81 13.37 -9.11
N GLY A 262 -26.56 13.17 -8.02
CA GLY A 262 -27.96 12.78 -8.09
C GLY A 262 -28.18 11.33 -8.51
N LEU A 263 -27.14 10.48 -8.44
CA LEU A 263 -27.17 9.07 -8.88
C LEU A 263 -28.33 8.25 -8.28
N GLY A 264 -28.76 8.55 -7.06
CA GLY A 264 -29.93 7.87 -6.47
C GLY A 264 -31.24 8.15 -7.20
N LEU A 265 -31.36 9.31 -7.87
CA LEU A 265 -32.51 9.64 -8.72
C LEU A 265 -32.45 8.88 -10.05
N GLU A 266 -31.27 8.85 -10.69
CA GLU A 266 -31.05 8.11 -11.94
C GLU A 266 -31.37 6.62 -11.81
N ILE A 267 -30.95 6.00 -10.69
CA ILE A 267 -31.25 4.59 -10.41
C ILE A 267 -32.75 4.38 -10.23
N LYS A 268 -33.41 5.23 -9.45
CA LYS A 268 -34.85 5.14 -9.20
C LYS A 268 -35.65 5.23 -10.50
N ASP A 269 -35.33 6.19 -11.35
CA ASP A 269 -36.01 6.37 -12.65
C ASP A 269 -35.80 5.13 -13.53
N SER A 270 -34.59 4.58 -13.56
CA SER A 270 -34.31 3.35 -14.32
C SER A 270 -34.97 2.08 -13.78
N LEU A 271 -35.38 2.05 -12.50
CA LEU A 271 -36.11 0.93 -11.91
C LEU A 271 -37.63 1.07 -12.08
N SER A 272 -38.14 2.29 -12.34
CA SER A 272 -39.55 2.51 -12.64
C SER A 272 -39.92 2.27 -14.11
N ASP A 273 -38.92 2.25 -15.00
CA ASP A 273 -39.10 2.02 -16.43
C ASP A 273 -38.99 0.53 -16.85
N ASP A 274 -38.56 -0.35 -15.93
CA ASP A 274 -38.50 -1.83 -16.09
C ASP A 274 -39.74 -2.51 -15.48
#